data_AF-A0ABD1QFG9-F1
#
_entry.id   AF-A0ABD1QFG9-F1
#
_cell.length_a   1.000
_cell.length_b   1.000
_cell.length_c   1.000
_cell.angle_alpha   90.00
_cell.angle_beta   90.00
_cell.angle_gamma   90.00
#
_symmetry.space_group_name_H-M   'P 1'
#
loop_
_entity.id
_entity.type
_entity.pdbx_description
1 polymer ?
#
loop_
_entity_poly.entity_id
_entity_poly.type
_entity_poly.pdbx_seq_one_letter_code
_entity_poly.pdbx_strand_id
1 'polypeptide(L)'
;MAKKIPSAILTFRFPGLVYFENNFEDPMIRNGAPDETEIQAALVCSKKHALQIRVKNGGGMTRDYEGLSYLCKTPFVISDLVDLRLISIDLEEETTWVLSKATVGDLYYTIAQNSRIHGFPAGICQCVGIDGHFSGGGVGTMTRQYGLAAENITATNLIDADARILNREAVGEDLLLAIRGGGGASFGIIVAWKIKLVWVPPVVTVFTI
;
A
#
# COMPACT_ATOMS: atom_id res chain seq x y z
N MET A 1 -23.37 15.29 -32.66
CA MET A 1 -23.92 14.21 -31.81
C MET A 1 -22.77 13.59 -31.02
N ALA A 2 -22.61 13.98 -29.75
CA ALA A 2 -21.56 13.45 -28.89
C ALA A 2 -22.00 12.10 -28.29
N LYS A 3 -21.23 11.05 -28.53
CA LYS A 3 -21.47 9.71 -27.97
C LYS A 3 -21.23 9.74 -26.45
N LYS A 4 -22.26 9.35 -25.70
CA LYS A 4 -22.24 9.14 -24.25
C LYS A 4 -21.37 7.90 -23.96
N ILE A 5 -20.28 8.07 -23.23
CA ILE A 5 -19.50 6.95 -22.68
C ILE A 5 -20.23 6.49 -21.40
N PRO A 6 -20.59 5.21 -21.25
CA PRO A 6 -21.33 4.75 -20.07
C PRO A 6 -20.40 4.69 -18.85
N SER A 7 -20.72 5.46 -17.81
CA SER A 7 -20.12 5.34 -16.48
C SER A 7 -20.59 4.04 -15.84
N ALA A 8 -19.73 3.03 -15.79
CA ALA A 8 -20.01 1.81 -15.03
C ALA A 8 -19.81 2.10 -13.53
N ILE A 9 -20.90 2.35 -12.81
CA ILE A 9 -20.93 2.38 -11.35
C ILE A 9 -21.12 0.95 -10.86
N LEU A 10 -20.05 0.32 -10.37
CA LEU A 10 -20.10 -1.00 -9.71
C LEU A 10 -20.23 -0.80 -8.20
N THR A 11 -21.46 -0.90 -7.69
CA THR A 11 -21.76 -0.83 -6.26
C THR A 11 -21.61 -2.22 -5.63
N PHE A 12 -20.58 -2.45 -4.82
CA PHE A 12 -20.46 -3.64 -3.97
C PHE A 12 -20.55 -3.26 -2.49
N ARG A 13 -21.58 -3.78 -1.82
CA ARG A 13 -21.77 -3.72 -0.36
C ARG A 13 -21.00 -4.90 0.27
N PHE A 14 -20.03 -4.61 1.13
CA PHE A 14 -19.35 -5.67 1.91
C PHE A 14 -20.09 -5.89 3.23
N PRO A 15 -20.54 -7.11 3.55
CA PRO A 15 -20.97 -7.45 4.90
C PRO A 15 -19.73 -7.77 5.76
N GLY A 16 -19.55 -7.08 6.89
CA GLY A 16 -18.64 -7.54 7.96
C GLY A 16 -17.60 -6.56 8.53
N LEU A 17 -17.76 -5.24 8.41
CA LEU A 17 -16.88 -4.27 9.08
C LEU A 17 -17.58 -3.62 10.27
N VAL A 18 -16.88 -3.48 11.40
CA VAL A 18 -17.37 -2.99 12.71
C VAL A 18 -17.78 -1.50 12.69
N TYR A 19 -17.45 -0.77 11.63
CA TYR A 19 -17.73 0.66 11.48
C TYR A 19 -19.03 0.88 10.69
N PHE A 20 -20.17 0.61 11.33
CA PHE A 20 -21.51 1.02 10.86
C PHE A 20 -22.03 2.17 11.73
N GLU A 21 -21.28 3.26 11.85
CA GLU A 21 -21.87 4.51 12.35
C GLU A 21 -22.35 5.35 11.18
N ASN A 22 -23.62 5.82 11.23
CA ASN A 22 -24.29 6.66 10.23
C ASN A 22 -23.67 8.07 10.05
N ASN A 23 -22.44 8.29 10.55
CA ASN A 23 -21.76 9.59 10.58
C ASN A 23 -20.69 9.75 9.48
N PHE A 24 -20.52 8.75 8.61
CA PHE A 24 -19.57 8.77 7.50
C PHE A 24 -20.29 8.67 6.17
N GLU A 25 -19.74 9.35 5.16
CA GLU A 25 -20.22 9.26 3.79
C GLU A 25 -19.87 7.89 3.19
N ASP A 26 -20.70 7.43 2.25
CA ASP A 26 -20.34 6.34 1.37
C ASP A 26 -19.42 6.85 0.23
N PRO A 27 -18.48 6.04 -0.27
CA PRO A 27 -17.62 6.45 -1.37
C PRO A 27 -18.44 6.69 -2.64
N MET A 28 -18.25 7.84 -3.28
CA MET A 28 -18.96 8.18 -4.51
C MET A 28 -18.55 7.28 -5.68
N ILE A 29 -17.26 6.93 -5.76
CA ILE A 29 -16.67 6.09 -6.82
C ILE A 29 -15.55 5.23 -6.20
N ARG A 30 -15.44 3.97 -6.64
CA ARG A 30 -14.25 3.13 -6.49
C ARG A 30 -13.63 2.92 -7.86
N ASN A 31 -12.41 3.40 -8.06
CA ASN A 31 -11.62 3.07 -9.24
C ASN A 31 -10.68 1.92 -8.89
N GLY A 32 -10.73 0.85 -9.70
CA GLY A 32 -9.77 -0.25 -9.67
C GLY A 32 -8.73 -0.03 -10.76
N ALA A 33 -7.77 0.84 -10.51
CA ALA A 33 -6.81 1.28 -11.53
C ALA A 33 -5.66 0.27 -11.70
N PRO A 34 -5.47 -0.33 -12.89
CA PRO A 34 -4.36 -1.24 -13.17
C PRO A 34 -3.08 -0.50 -13.59
N ASP A 35 -3.14 0.81 -13.87
CA ASP A 35 -2.03 1.61 -14.38
C ASP A 35 -1.91 2.96 -13.67
N GLU A 36 -0.68 3.48 -13.55
CA GLU A 36 -0.39 4.75 -12.86
C GLU A 36 -1.16 5.93 -13.46
N THR A 37 -1.43 5.88 -14.76
CA THR A 37 -2.17 6.92 -15.51
C THR A 37 -3.63 7.06 -15.06
N GLU A 38 -4.27 5.96 -14.66
CA GLU A 38 -5.64 5.99 -14.15
C GLU A 38 -5.70 6.61 -12.74
N ILE A 39 -4.68 6.37 -11.92
CA ILE A 39 -4.53 7.01 -10.61
C ILE A 39 -4.34 8.53 -10.80
N GLN A 40 -3.50 8.93 -11.75
CA GLN A 40 -3.32 10.35 -12.11
C GLN A 40 -4.64 10.98 -12.55
N ALA A 41 -5.39 10.31 -13.44
CA ALA A 41 -6.67 10.80 -13.91
C ALA A 41 -7.70 10.93 -12.77
N ALA A 42 -7.72 9.97 -11.84
CA ALA A 42 -8.58 10.01 -10.65
C ALA A 42 -8.22 11.20 -9.74
N LEU A 43 -6.93 11.47 -9.52
CA LEU A 43 -6.43 12.62 -8.77
C LEU A 43 -6.85 13.94 -9.41
N VAL A 44 -6.60 14.09 -10.72
CA VAL A 44 -6.96 15.31 -11.47
C VAL A 44 -8.46 15.56 -11.43
N CYS A 45 -9.28 14.52 -11.66
CA CYS A 45 -10.73 14.64 -11.60
C CYS A 45 -11.22 14.99 -10.20
N SER A 46 -10.68 14.35 -9.15
CA SER A 46 -11.09 14.61 -7.78
C SER A 46 -10.75 16.04 -7.36
N LYS A 47 -9.56 16.54 -7.74
CA LYS A 47 -9.15 17.94 -7.51
C LYS A 47 -10.08 18.92 -8.23
N LYS A 48 -10.45 18.63 -9.49
CA LYS A 48 -11.40 19.45 -10.28
C LYS A 48 -12.80 19.50 -9.66
N HIS A 49 -13.23 18.42 -9.03
CA HIS A 49 -14.56 18.28 -8.45
C HIS A 49 -14.60 18.48 -6.92
N ALA A 50 -13.50 18.91 -6.31
CA ALA A 50 -13.36 19.10 -4.87
C ALA A 50 -13.74 17.86 -4.04
N LEU A 51 -13.43 16.67 -4.55
CA LEU A 51 -13.65 15.39 -3.86
C LEU A 51 -12.39 15.00 -3.09
N GLN A 52 -12.57 14.55 -1.86
CA GLN A 52 -11.48 13.93 -1.10
C GLN A 52 -11.11 12.57 -1.71
N ILE A 53 -9.84 12.17 -1.58
CA ILE A 53 -9.39 10.84 -2.00
C ILE A 53 -9.00 10.04 -0.76
N ARG A 54 -9.48 8.80 -0.70
CA ARG A 54 -8.97 7.78 0.21
C ARG A 54 -8.24 6.71 -0.58
N VAL A 55 -7.05 6.35 -0.12
CA VAL A 55 -6.23 5.32 -0.74
C VAL A 55 -6.44 4.02 0.03
N LYS A 56 -6.90 2.98 -0.67
CA LYS A 56 -7.11 1.67 -0.07
C LYS A 56 -6.08 0.67 -0.63
N ASN A 57 -4.87 0.76 -0.10
CA ASN A 57 -3.78 -0.13 -0.46
C ASN A 57 -3.68 -1.29 0.55
N GLY A 58 -3.62 -2.53 0.04
CA GLY A 58 -3.52 -3.74 0.84
C GLY A 58 -4.68 -4.71 0.70
N GLY A 59 -4.53 -5.70 -0.18
CA GLY A 59 -5.40 -6.88 -0.29
C GLY A 59 -6.91 -6.63 -0.10
N GLY A 60 -7.63 -7.65 0.39
CA GLY A 60 -9.04 -7.55 0.77
C GLY A 60 -9.25 -6.97 2.18
N MET A 61 -8.20 -6.89 3.00
CA MET A 61 -8.26 -6.42 4.39
C MET A 61 -7.22 -5.32 4.63
N THR A 62 -7.65 -4.07 4.56
CA THR A 62 -6.87 -2.95 5.09
C THR A 62 -7.02 -2.95 6.61
N ARG A 63 -5.91 -3.13 7.35
CA ARG A 63 -5.89 -3.02 8.82
C ARG A 63 -5.67 -1.59 9.24
N ASP A 64 -6.62 -0.77 8.84
CA ASP A 64 -6.77 0.59 9.32
C ASP A 64 -7.70 0.55 10.53
N TYR A 65 -7.13 0.81 11.71
CA TYR A 65 -7.84 0.72 12.99
C TYR A 65 -8.97 1.74 13.14
N GLU A 66 -9.04 2.77 12.29
CA GLU A 66 -10.11 3.77 12.30
C GLU A 66 -10.83 3.84 10.94
N GLY A 67 -10.50 2.92 10.03
CA GLY A 67 -11.12 2.86 8.69
C GLY A 67 -10.87 4.08 7.80
N LEU A 68 -9.87 4.91 8.08
CA LEU A 68 -9.57 6.14 7.34
C LEU A 68 -9.29 5.93 5.84
N SER A 69 -8.86 4.74 5.45
CA SER A 69 -8.64 4.29 4.08
C SER A 69 -9.94 4.09 3.26
N TYR A 70 -11.10 4.05 3.91
CA TYR A 70 -12.39 3.90 3.24
C TYR A 70 -13.54 4.72 3.86
N LEU A 71 -13.29 5.45 4.94
CA LEU A 71 -14.24 6.35 5.59
C LEU A 71 -13.82 7.81 5.41
N CYS A 72 -14.80 8.68 5.17
CA CYS A 72 -14.60 10.12 5.15
C CYS A 72 -15.87 10.86 5.60
N LYS A 73 -15.70 12.04 6.20
CA LYS A 73 -16.82 12.91 6.63
C LYS A 73 -17.29 13.87 5.54
N THR A 74 -16.59 13.89 4.41
CA THR A 74 -16.88 14.72 3.25
C THR A 74 -16.98 13.85 2.02
N PRO A 75 -17.66 14.30 0.95
CA PRO A 75 -17.72 13.57 -0.31
C PRO A 75 -16.33 13.15 -0.79
N PHE A 76 -16.17 11.87 -1.08
CA PHE A 76 -14.87 11.29 -1.40
C PHE A 76 -14.97 10.15 -2.40
N VAL A 77 -13.83 9.85 -3.01
CA VAL A 77 -13.62 8.67 -3.84
C VAL A 77 -12.56 7.78 -3.22
N ILE A 78 -12.67 6.48 -3.46
CA ILE A 78 -11.64 5.52 -3.07
C ILE A 78 -10.82 5.19 -4.32
N SER A 79 -9.51 5.43 -4.21
CA SER A 79 -8.52 4.88 -5.12
C SER A 79 -8.12 3.51 -4.60
N ASP A 80 -8.60 2.46 -5.26
CA ASP A 80 -8.20 1.08 -4.98
C ASP A 80 -7.26 0.61 -6.11
N LEU A 81 -6.02 0.30 -5.77
CA LEU A 81 -5.07 -0.28 -6.72
C LEU A 81 -5.44 -1.74 -6.95
N VAL A 82 -6.44 -2.00 -7.79
CA VAL A 82 -6.88 -3.35 -8.10
C VAL A 82 -5.90 -3.97 -9.10
N ASP A 83 -5.54 -5.23 -8.87
CA ASP A 83 -4.67 -6.08 -9.71
C ASP A 83 -3.15 -5.78 -9.74
N LEU A 84 -2.63 -4.84 -8.95
CA LEU A 84 -1.19 -4.56 -8.85
C LEU A 84 -0.51 -5.26 -7.66
N ARG A 85 -0.37 -6.59 -7.69
CA ARG A 85 0.29 -7.39 -6.63
C ARG A 85 1.67 -7.96 -7.02
N LEU A 86 2.29 -7.38 -8.04
CA LEU A 86 3.58 -7.89 -8.53
C LEU A 86 4.67 -7.72 -7.46
N ILE A 87 5.45 -8.79 -7.29
CA ILE A 87 6.63 -8.82 -6.43
C ILE A 87 7.78 -9.35 -7.28
N SER A 88 8.79 -8.53 -7.50
CA SER A 88 9.98 -8.86 -8.30
C SER A 88 11.20 -8.89 -7.39
N ILE A 89 11.78 -10.08 -7.25
CA ILE A 89 12.92 -10.35 -6.37
C ILE A 89 14.20 -10.37 -7.20
N ASP A 90 15.20 -9.64 -6.72
CA ASP A 90 16.59 -9.68 -7.19
C ASP A 90 17.46 -10.23 -6.04
N LEU A 91 17.88 -11.49 -6.17
CA LEU A 91 18.70 -12.17 -5.16
C LEU A 91 20.18 -11.82 -5.26
N GLU A 92 20.64 -11.27 -6.39
CA GLU A 92 22.04 -10.84 -6.53
C GLU A 92 22.27 -9.55 -5.75
N GLU A 93 21.31 -8.62 -5.84
CA GLU A 93 21.32 -7.35 -5.12
C GLU A 93 20.67 -7.43 -3.74
N GLU A 94 20.10 -8.58 -3.37
CA GLU A 94 19.30 -8.78 -2.15
C GLU A 94 18.19 -7.72 -2.00
N THR A 95 17.54 -7.34 -3.10
CA THR A 95 16.46 -6.35 -3.11
C THR A 95 15.21 -6.85 -3.81
N THR A 96 14.07 -6.25 -3.46
CA THR A 96 12.79 -6.61 -4.06
C THR A 96 11.97 -5.35 -4.32
N TRP A 97 11.35 -5.28 -5.50
CA TRP A 97 10.27 -4.34 -5.76
C TRP A 97 8.92 -4.99 -5.44
N VAL A 98 8.11 -4.31 -4.64
CA VAL A 98 6.80 -4.79 -4.19
C VAL A 98 5.75 -3.72 -4.45
N LEU A 99 4.72 -4.06 -5.22
CA LEU A 99 3.62 -3.14 -5.46
C LEU A 99 2.71 -2.99 -4.23
N SER A 100 2.19 -1.79 -4.00
CA SER A 100 1.49 -1.38 -2.77
C SER A 100 0.23 -2.18 -2.44
N LYS A 101 -0.37 -2.90 -3.41
CA LYS A 101 -1.54 -3.75 -3.15
C LYS A 101 -1.18 -5.06 -2.45
N ALA A 102 0.07 -5.50 -2.56
CA ALA A 102 0.53 -6.74 -1.94
C ALA A 102 0.30 -6.72 -0.43
N THR A 103 0.09 -7.90 0.12
CA THR A 103 0.02 -8.12 1.56
C THR A 103 1.36 -8.58 2.10
N VAL A 104 1.54 -8.48 3.42
CA VAL A 104 2.70 -9.04 4.12
C VAL A 104 2.83 -10.55 3.84
N GLY A 105 1.71 -11.26 3.74
CA GLY A 105 1.66 -12.67 3.36
C GLY A 105 2.16 -12.92 1.94
N ASP A 106 1.71 -12.13 0.95
CA ASP A 106 2.18 -12.23 -0.44
C ASP A 106 3.69 -12.04 -0.51
N LEU A 107 4.23 -11.06 0.24
CA LEU A 107 5.66 -10.79 0.31
C LEU A 107 6.44 -11.97 0.89
N TYR A 108 6.05 -12.45 2.06
CA TYR A 108 6.73 -13.57 2.72
C TYR A 108 6.68 -14.84 1.87
N TYR A 109 5.53 -15.13 1.28
CA TYR A 109 5.38 -16.30 0.43
C TYR A 109 6.32 -16.22 -0.78
N THR A 110 6.34 -15.08 -1.48
CA THR A 110 7.21 -14.88 -2.64
C THR A 110 8.68 -14.99 -2.28
N ILE A 111 9.12 -14.40 -1.16
CA ILE A 111 10.51 -14.54 -0.69
C ILE A 111 10.85 -16.00 -0.42
N ALA A 112 10.00 -16.72 0.32
CA ALA A 112 10.25 -18.11 0.69
C ALA A 112 10.27 -19.07 -0.51
N GLN A 113 9.53 -18.76 -1.59
CA GLN A 113 9.58 -19.53 -2.84
C GLN A 113 10.93 -19.35 -3.58
N ASN A 114 11.57 -18.19 -3.44
CA ASN A 114 12.81 -17.87 -4.15
C ASN A 114 14.06 -18.13 -3.31
N SER A 115 13.98 -18.07 -1.99
CA SER A 115 15.13 -18.30 -1.12
C SER A 115 14.73 -18.82 0.27
N ARG A 116 15.58 -19.70 0.82
CA ARG A 116 15.45 -20.23 2.20
C ARG A 116 16.31 -19.50 3.22
N ILE A 117 17.11 -18.54 2.76
CA ILE A 117 18.06 -17.78 3.60
C ILE A 117 17.81 -16.28 3.57
N HIS A 118 16.70 -15.84 2.95
CA HIS A 118 16.25 -14.45 2.95
C HIS A 118 14.89 -14.32 3.63
N GLY A 119 14.68 -13.18 4.27
CA GLY A 119 13.42 -12.77 4.87
C GLY A 119 13.25 -11.25 4.78
N PHE A 120 12.19 -10.73 5.40
CA PHE A 120 11.95 -9.30 5.51
C PHE A 120 11.26 -8.95 6.85
N PRO A 121 11.74 -7.95 7.62
CA PRO A 121 11.23 -7.67 8.97
C PRO A 121 9.94 -6.84 8.93
N ALA A 122 8.82 -7.49 8.60
CA ALA A 122 7.49 -6.89 8.66
C ALA A 122 6.59 -7.58 9.70
N GLY A 123 5.29 -7.26 9.69
CA GLY A 123 4.32 -7.71 10.67
C GLY A 123 4.02 -9.20 10.63
N ILE A 124 3.33 -9.67 11.67
CA ILE A 124 2.92 -11.08 11.83
C ILE A 124 1.63 -11.37 11.04
N CYS A 125 0.78 -10.36 10.90
CA CYS A 125 -0.54 -10.52 10.28
C CYS A 125 -0.41 -10.54 8.75
N GLN A 126 -0.56 -11.72 8.16
CA GLN A 126 -0.39 -11.96 6.72
C GLN A 126 -1.32 -11.14 5.84
N CYS A 127 -2.55 -10.86 6.29
CA CYS A 127 -3.54 -10.12 5.51
C CYS A 127 -3.32 -8.61 5.47
N VAL A 128 -2.37 -8.07 6.25
CA VAL A 128 -2.08 -6.64 6.29
C VAL A 128 -1.44 -6.20 4.97
N GLY A 129 -1.95 -5.12 4.40
CA GLY A 129 -1.32 -4.47 3.24
C GLY A 129 0.06 -3.90 3.55
N ILE A 130 1.02 -4.10 2.65
CA ILE A 130 2.37 -3.59 2.87
C ILE A 130 2.41 -2.07 2.91
N ASP A 131 1.55 -1.38 2.17
CA ASP A 131 1.65 0.07 2.01
C ASP A 131 1.42 0.84 3.31
N GLY A 132 0.28 0.60 3.95
CA GLY A 132 -0.01 1.17 5.27
C GLY A 132 0.95 0.65 6.34
N HIS A 133 1.39 -0.60 6.23
CA HIS A 133 2.30 -1.20 7.21
C HIS A 133 3.70 -0.59 7.17
N PHE A 134 4.27 -0.45 5.97
CA PHE A 134 5.60 0.10 5.72
C PHE A 134 5.61 1.58 6.02
N SER A 135 4.60 2.31 5.54
CA SER A 135 4.56 3.75 5.74
C SER A 135 4.28 4.16 7.19
N GLY A 136 3.71 3.27 7.99
CA GLY A 136 3.55 3.43 9.45
C GLY A 136 4.71 2.87 10.28
N GLY A 137 5.82 2.43 9.65
CA GLY A 137 6.97 1.84 10.33
C GLY A 137 7.03 0.32 10.12
N GLY A 138 6.09 -0.41 10.70
CA GLY A 138 5.94 -1.85 10.49
C GLY A 138 6.76 -2.72 11.45
N VAL A 139 6.14 -3.09 12.57
CA VAL A 139 6.72 -3.92 13.63
C VAL A 139 6.33 -5.39 13.43
N GLY A 140 7.30 -6.28 13.63
CA GLY A 140 7.06 -7.73 13.77
C GLY A 140 8.14 -8.47 14.57
N THR A 141 8.22 -9.79 14.38
CA THR A 141 9.06 -10.69 15.19
C THR A 141 10.56 -10.47 15.00
N MET A 142 10.98 -9.97 13.83
CA MET A 142 12.39 -9.73 13.51
C MET A 142 12.86 -8.31 13.84
N THR A 143 11.99 -7.46 14.38
CA THR A 143 12.29 -6.03 14.64
C THR A 143 13.51 -5.84 15.54
N ARG A 144 13.70 -6.71 16.54
CA ARG A 144 14.84 -6.61 17.45
C ARG A 144 16.20 -6.82 16.79
N GLN A 145 16.23 -7.52 15.65
CA GLN A 145 17.46 -7.85 14.94
C GLN A 145 17.69 -6.93 13.73
N TYR A 146 16.63 -6.58 13.00
CA TYR A 146 16.72 -5.87 11.73
C TYR A 146 16.01 -4.52 11.68
N GLY A 147 15.43 -4.08 12.81
CA GLY A 147 14.66 -2.85 12.85
C GLY A 147 13.27 -3.00 12.21
N LEU A 148 12.61 -1.87 11.98
CA LEU A 148 11.28 -1.80 11.37
C LEU A 148 11.32 -2.16 9.88
N ALA A 149 10.17 -2.52 9.32
CA ALA A 149 10.03 -2.69 7.87
C ALA A 149 10.47 -1.42 7.13
N ALA A 150 10.08 -0.25 7.63
CA ALA A 150 10.42 1.05 7.08
C ALA A 150 11.93 1.31 7.00
N GLU A 151 12.71 0.85 7.97
CA GLU A 151 14.17 1.05 7.99
C GLU A 151 14.88 0.28 6.87
N ASN A 152 14.22 -0.78 6.36
CA ASN A 152 14.74 -1.62 5.29
C ASN A 152 14.23 -1.22 3.89
N ILE A 153 13.58 -0.05 3.77
CA ILE A 153 13.13 0.52 2.50
C ILE A 153 14.23 1.40 1.90
N THR A 154 14.56 1.15 0.65
CA THR A 154 15.65 1.82 -0.09
C THR A 154 15.17 2.78 -1.17
N ALA A 155 13.95 2.59 -1.68
CA ALA A 155 13.32 3.47 -2.66
C ALA A 155 11.80 3.27 -2.68
N THR A 156 11.10 4.19 -3.35
CA THR A 156 9.67 4.07 -3.63
C THR A 156 9.34 4.71 -4.98
N ASN A 157 8.18 4.33 -5.54
CA ASN A 157 7.48 5.11 -6.55
C ASN A 157 6.19 5.65 -5.94
N LEU A 158 5.95 6.94 -6.10
CA LEU A 158 4.84 7.67 -5.49
C LEU A 158 4.21 8.63 -6.50
N ILE A 159 2.90 8.83 -6.42
CA ILE A 159 2.18 9.88 -7.15
C ILE A 159 1.83 11.00 -6.18
N ASP A 160 2.26 12.22 -6.51
CA ASP A 160 2.05 13.41 -5.66
C ASP A 160 0.66 14.05 -5.84
N ALA A 161 0.40 15.11 -5.07
CA ALA A 161 -0.87 15.85 -5.10
C ALA A 161 -1.13 16.63 -6.41
N ASP A 162 -0.11 16.76 -7.27
CA ASP A 162 -0.22 17.34 -8.61
C ASP A 162 -0.31 16.25 -9.68
N ALA A 163 -0.53 15.00 -9.27
CA ALA A 163 -0.62 13.84 -10.13
C ALA A 163 0.66 13.59 -10.94
N ARG A 164 1.84 13.94 -10.41
CA ARG A 164 3.12 13.58 -11.02
C ARG A 164 3.61 12.26 -10.45
N ILE A 165 4.09 11.39 -11.33
CA ILE A 165 4.76 10.15 -10.93
C ILE A 165 6.19 10.50 -10.53
N LEU A 166 6.51 10.26 -9.27
CA LEU A 166 7.83 10.43 -8.68
C LEU A 166 8.46 9.06 -8.53
N ASN A 167 9.53 8.82 -9.29
CA ASN A 167 10.41 7.68 -9.09
C ASN A 167 11.41 7.95 -7.95
N ARG A 168 12.27 6.97 -7.64
CA ARG A 168 13.29 7.08 -6.59
C ARG A 168 14.04 8.42 -6.57
N GLU A 169 14.53 8.86 -7.73
CA GLU A 169 15.33 10.09 -7.84
C GLU A 169 14.49 11.34 -7.59
N ALA A 170 13.25 11.34 -8.08
CA ALA A 170 12.32 12.46 -7.95
C ALA A 170 11.67 12.57 -6.56
N VAL A 171 11.56 11.47 -5.80
CA VAL A 171 11.07 11.47 -4.42
C VAL A 171 12.04 12.24 -3.51
N GLY A 172 13.34 12.03 -3.67
CA GLY A 172 14.37 12.65 -2.82
C GLY A 172 14.43 12.04 -1.40
N GLU A 173 15.47 12.40 -0.64
CA GLU A 173 15.74 11.79 0.67
C GLU A 173 14.75 12.21 1.75
N ASP A 174 14.34 13.48 1.77
CA ASP A 174 13.43 14.02 2.78
C ASP A 174 12.04 13.38 2.72
N LEU A 175 11.48 13.25 1.50
CA LEU A 175 10.19 12.61 1.31
C LEU A 175 10.28 11.12 1.61
N LEU A 176 11.37 10.45 1.20
CA LEU A 176 11.60 9.05 1.52
C LEU A 176 11.72 8.83 3.04
N LEU A 177 12.33 9.76 3.79
CA LEU A 177 12.35 9.71 5.25
C LEU A 177 10.94 9.88 5.83
N ALA A 178 10.19 10.87 5.35
CA ALA A 178 8.85 11.18 5.85
C ALA A 178 7.86 10.03 5.68
N ILE A 179 7.88 9.36 4.52
CA ILE A 179 6.99 8.22 4.26
C ILE A 179 7.38 6.96 5.02
N ARG A 180 8.62 6.84 5.52
CA ARG A 180 9.13 5.68 6.28
C ARG A 180 8.75 5.76 7.77
N GLY A 181 7.48 6.02 8.07
CA GLY A 181 6.94 6.10 9.44
C GLY A 181 5.89 7.17 9.66
N GLY A 182 5.81 8.19 8.79
CA GLY A 182 4.85 9.29 8.91
C GLY A 182 3.43 8.97 8.43
N GLY A 183 3.18 7.77 7.92
CA GLY A 183 1.90 7.34 7.35
C GLY A 183 1.71 7.83 5.90
N GLY A 184 1.61 6.88 4.96
CA GLY A 184 1.70 7.16 3.52
C GLY A 184 0.59 8.06 2.98
N ALA A 185 -0.61 7.97 3.57
CA ALA A 185 -1.78 8.75 3.16
C ALA A 185 -1.57 10.28 3.24
N SER A 186 -0.57 10.75 3.98
CA SER A 186 -0.27 12.18 4.14
C SER A 186 0.63 12.75 3.03
N PHE A 187 1.30 11.89 2.26
CA PHE A 187 2.41 12.29 1.38
C PHE A 187 2.17 11.99 -0.11
N GLY A 188 1.12 11.25 -0.43
CA GLY A 188 0.75 10.92 -1.81
C GLY A 188 0.16 9.51 -1.92
N ILE A 189 0.12 8.99 -3.14
CA ILE A 189 -0.29 7.62 -3.42
C ILE A 189 0.96 6.81 -3.74
N ILE A 190 1.36 5.96 -2.80
CA ILE A 190 2.54 5.11 -2.98
C ILE A 190 2.14 3.93 -3.87
N VAL A 191 2.88 3.72 -4.96
CA VAL A 191 2.60 2.69 -5.96
C VAL A 191 3.46 1.46 -5.72
N ALA A 192 4.72 1.65 -5.36
CA ALA A 192 5.68 0.57 -5.18
C ALA A 192 6.74 0.90 -4.13
N TRP A 193 7.26 -0.16 -3.50
CA TRP A 193 8.33 -0.10 -2.52
C TRP A 193 9.51 -0.92 -3.00
N LYS A 194 10.73 -0.36 -2.95
CA LYS A 194 11.96 -1.13 -3.06
C LYS A 194 12.49 -1.41 -1.67
N ILE A 195 12.56 -2.68 -1.33
CA ILE A 195 13.02 -3.16 -0.02
C ILE A 195 14.36 -3.89 -0.15
N LYS A 196 15.15 -3.84 0.92
CA LYS A 196 16.32 -4.69 1.11
C LYS A 196 15.91 -5.93 1.88
N LEU A 197 16.24 -7.10 1.35
CA LEU A 197 16.05 -8.37 2.03
C LEU A 197 17.09 -8.53 3.14
N VAL A 198 16.73 -9.29 4.17
CA VAL A 198 17.63 -9.61 5.28
C VAL A 198 17.95 -11.08 5.27
N TRP A 199 19.16 -11.42 5.70
CA TRP A 199 19.57 -12.80 5.83
C TRP A 199 18.82 -13.48 7.00
N VAL A 200 18.43 -14.74 6.85
CA VAL A 200 17.87 -15.56 7.92
C VAL A 200 18.53 -16.93 7.92
N PRO A 201 18.75 -17.55 9.10
CA PRO A 201 19.27 -18.91 9.15
C PRO A 201 18.25 -19.88 8.53
N PRO A 202 18.70 -20.97 7.89
CA PRO A 202 17.81 -21.94 7.26
C PRO A 202 16.92 -22.70 8.27
N VAL A 203 17.26 -22.62 9.56
CA VAL A 203 16.49 -23.20 10.67
C VAL A 203 16.28 -22.11 11.72
N VAL A 204 15.02 -21.88 12.07
CA VAL A 204 14.60 -20.98 13.17
C VAL A 204 13.82 -21.78 14.21
N THR A 205 13.85 -21.35 15.47
CA THR A 205 13.13 -22.01 16.57
C THR A 205 12.05 -21.07 17.11
N VAL A 206 10.85 -21.60 17.29
CA VAL A 206 9.71 -20.91 17.91
C VAL A 206 9.19 -21.74 19.09
N PHE A 207 8.70 -21.09 20.13
CA PHE A 207 8.09 -21.76 21.29
C PHE A 207 6.94 -20.91 21.85
N THR A 208 6.01 -21.59 22.53
CA THR A 208 4.92 -20.99 23.30
C THR A 208 4.95 -21.64 24.68
N ILE A 209 4.89 -20.84 25.75
CA ILE A 209 4.89 -21.30 27.15
C ILE A 209 3.46 -21.40 27.64
#